data_AF-A0A2N2EI22-F1
#
_entry.id   AF-A0A2N2EI22-F1
#
_cell.length_a   1.000
_cell.length_b   1.000
_cell.length_c   1.000
_cell.angle_alpha   90.00
_cell.angle_beta   90.00
_cell.angle_gamma   90.00
#
_symmetry.space_group_name_H-M   'P 1'
#
loop_
_entity.id
_entity.type
_entity.pdbx_description
1 polymer ?
#
loop_
_entity_poly.entity_id
_entity_poly.type
_entity_poly.pdbx_seq_one_letter_code
_entity_poly.pdbx_strand_id
1 'polypeptide(L)' 'MKTPVLETARLILRPFFIEDAPAVFRCWESDPEVARYMFWTSHNDIKKTIEWVKKEISRIESDDWYI' A
#
# COMPACT_ATOMS: atom_id res chain seq x y z
N MET A 1 17.92 1.54 0.74
CA MET A 1 17.83 1.92 -0.68
C MET A 1 16.48 2.57 -0.87
N LYS A 2 16.46 3.83 -1.33
CA LYS A 2 15.19 4.49 -1.62
C LYS A 2 14.68 4.06 -3.00
N THR A 3 13.49 3.47 -3.06
CA THR A 3 12.86 3.10 -4.34
C THR A 3 12.63 4.35 -5.18
N PRO A 4 13.11 4.39 -6.44
CA PRO A 4 12.90 5.54 -7.31
C PRO A 4 11.43 5.63 -7.75
N VAL A 5 11.02 6.83 -8.16
CA VAL A 5 9.76 7.00 -8.89
C VAL A 5 9.92 6.40 -10.29
N LEU A 6 8.98 5.53 -10.69
CA LEU A 6 8.95 4.92 -12.01
C LEU A 6 7.73 5.42 -12.78
N GLU A 7 7.93 5.81 -14.03
CA GLU A 7 6.87 6.32 -14.89
C GLU A 7 6.84 5.54 -16.21
N THR A 8 5.64 5.25 -16.68
CA THR A 8 5.35 4.55 -17.94
C THR A 8 4.27 5.32 -18.70
N ALA A 9 3.96 4.90 -19.93
CA ALA A 9 2.90 5.54 -20.73
C ALA A 9 1.51 5.56 -20.07
N ARG A 10 1.25 4.72 -19.05
CA ARG A 10 -0.08 4.61 -18.42
C ARG A 10 -0.09 4.74 -16.90
N LEU A 11 1.07 4.62 -16.25
CA LEU A 11 1.16 4.45 -14.79
C LEU A 11 2.39 5.16 -14.22
N ILE A 12 2.23 5.66 -13.00
CA ILE A 12 3.29 6.21 -12.16
C ILE A 12 3.33 5.36 -10.87
N LEU A 13 4.49 4.79 -10.57
CA LEU A 13 4.81 4.20 -9.27
C LEU A 13 5.58 5.24 -8.45
N ARG A 14 4.99 5.67 -7.34
CA ARG A 14 5.56 6.66 -6.42
C ARG A 14 5.45 6.19 -4.97
N PRO A 15 6.22 6.77 -4.03
CA PRO A 15 6.00 6.55 -2.62
C PRO A 15 4.56 6.87 -2.19
N PHE A 16 4.07 6.15 -1.18
CA PHE A 16 2.76 6.38 -0.58
C PHE A 16 2.71 7.70 0.18
N PHE A 17 1.53 8.33 0.20
CA PHE A 17 1.14 9.39 1.12
C PHE A 17 -0.06 8.94 1.96
N ILE A 18 -0.29 9.59 3.10
CA ILE A 18 -1.37 9.20 4.01
C ILE A 18 -2.75 9.39 3.36
N GLU A 19 -2.85 10.35 2.45
CA GLU A 19 -4.02 10.67 1.64
C GLU A 19 -4.39 9.56 0.65
N ASP A 20 -3.48 8.60 0.40
CA ASP A 20 -3.76 7.44 -0.45
C ASP A 20 -4.60 6.38 0.28
N ALA A 21 -4.63 6.38 1.61
CA ALA A 21 -5.32 5.34 2.40
C ALA A 21 -6.80 5.13 2.03
N PRO A 22 -7.61 6.17 1.77
CA PRO A 22 -8.98 5.98 1.30
C PRO A 22 -9.07 5.34 -0.10
N ALA A 23 -8.13 5.63 -1.00
CA ALA A 23 -8.09 5.01 -2.33
C ALA A 23 -7.67 3.55 -2.23
N VAL A 24 -6.59 3.26 -1.48
CA VAL A 24 -6.14 1.89 -1.16
C VAL A 24 -7.29 1.05 -0.61
N PHE A 25 -8.02 1.59 0.38
CA PHE A 25 -9.14 0.90 1.00
C PHE A 25 -10.26 0.56 0.02
N ARG A 26 -10.71 1.54 -0.77
CA ARG A 26 -11.82 1.36 -1.72
C ARG A 26 -11.44 0.51 -2.93
N CYS A 27 -10.18 0.52 -3.34
CA CYS A 27 -9.75 -0.16 -4.56
C CYS A 27 -9.44 -1.64 -4.34
N TRP A 28 -8.78 -2.01 -3.24
CA TRP A 28 -8.39 -3.41 -3.02
C TRP A 28 -8.39 -3.88 -1.57
N GLU A 29 -8.05 -3.01 -0.61
CA GLU A 29 -7.82 -3.48 0.76
C GLU A 29 -9.10 -3.96 1.44
N SER A 30 -10.26 -3.39 1.07
CA SER A 30 -11.57 -3.79 1.61
C SER A 30 -12.22 -4.98 0.91
N ASP A 31 -11.66 -5.45 -0.20
CA ASP A 31 -12.27 -6.47 -1.04
C ASP A 31 -11.74 -7.88 -0.68
N PRO A 32 -12.57 -8.76 -0.09
CA PRO A 32 -12.15 -10.12 0.24
C PRO A 32 -11.81 -10.96 -0.99
N GLU A 33 -12.33 -10.62 -2.18
CA GLU A 33 -12.01 -11.31 -3.42
C GLU A 33 -10.57 -11.04 -3.85
N VAL A 34 -10.08 -9.80 -3.65
CA VAL A 34 -8.69 -9.44 -3.91
C VAL A 34 -7.75 -10.12 -2.92
N ALA A 35 -8.16 -10.24 -1.65
CA ALA A 35 -7.38 -10.88 -0.60
C ALA A 35 -7.40 -12.42 -0.64
N ARG A 36 -8.26 -13.05 -1.46
CA ARG A 36 -8.53 -14.50 -1.45
C ARG A 36 -7.28 -15.38 -1.47
N TYR A 37 -6.27 -14.98 -2.24
CA TYR A 37 -5.02 -15.74 -2.42
C TYR A 37 -3.81 -15.08 -1.76
N MET A 38 -4.06 -14.09 -0.90
CA MET A 38 -3.01 -13.34 -0.22
C MET A 38 -2.76 -13.87 1.19
N PHE A 39 -1.56 -13.60 1.70
CA PHE A 39 -1.19 -13.95 3.08
C PHE A 39 -1.89 -13.07 4.12
N TRP A 40 -2.49 -11.96 3.68
CA TRP A 40 -3.26 -11.02 4.48
C TRP A 40 -4.75 -11.11 4.15
N THR A 41 -5.59 -10.69 5.10
CA THR A 41 -7.05 -10.64 4.92
C THR A 41 -7.50 -9.20 4.66
N SER A 42 -8.54 -9.03 3.84
CA SER A 42 -9.13 -7.72 3.57
C SER A 42 -9.50 -6.98 4.86
N HIS A 43 -9.25 -5.68 4.90
CA HIS A 43 -9.64 -4.81 5.99
C HIS A 43 -11.15 -4.53 5.96
N ASN A 44 -11.78 -4.64 7.12
CA ASN A 44 -13.18 -4.26 7.34
C ASN A 44 -13.35 -2.85 7.94
N ASP A 45 -12.24 -2.14 8.18
CA ASP A 45 -12.22 -0.80 8.76
C ASP A 45 -11.10 0.04 8.11
N ILE A 46 -11.45 1.23 7.62
CA ILE A 46 -10.51 2.20 7.04
C ILE A 46 -9.38 2.56 8.01
N LYS A 47 -9.61 2.54 9.33
CA LYS A 47 -8.57 2.83 10.33
C LYS A 47 -7.41 1.83 10.23
N LYS A 48 -7.68 0.56 9.95
CA LYS A 48 -6.63 -0.46 9.76
C LYS A 48 -5.77 -0.12 8.54
N THR A 49 -6.39 0.33 7.45
CA THR A 49 -5.67 0.76 6.25
C THR A 49 -4.84 2.02 6.50
N ILE A 50 -5.36 2.98 7.26
CA ILE A 50 -4.60 4.19 7.64
C ILE A 50 -3.34 3.80 8.42
N GLU A 51 -3.47 2.93 9.42
CA GLU A 51 -2.31 2.49 10.21
C GLU A 51 -1.32 1.66 9.38
N TRP A 52 -1.82 0.82 8.47
CA TRP A 52 -0.98 0.09 7.53
C TRP A 52 -0.22 1.04 6.59
N VAL A 53 -0.87 2.04 6.00
CA VAL A 53 -0.22 3.05 5.14
C VAL A 53 0.84 3.82 5.93
N LYS A 54 0.57 4.23 7.18
CA LYS A 54 1.59 4.90 8.02
C LYS A 54 2.81 4.01 8.25
N LYS A 55 2.59 2.73 8.52
CA LYS A 55 3.67 1.75 8.71
C LYS A 55 4.51 1.63 7.45
N GLU A 56 3.89 1.52 6.28
CA GLU A 56 4.63 1.45 5.02
C GLU A 56 5.37 2.76 4.68
N ILE A 57 4.77 3.92 4.97
CA ILE A 57 5.45 5.22 4.84
C ILE A 57 6.71 5.27 5.72
N SER A 58 6.65 4.79 6.96
CA SER A 58 7.81 4.76 7.86
C SER A 58 8.97 3.89 7.37
N ARG A 59 8.71 3.02 6.38
CA ARG A 59 9.66 2.05 5.83
C ARG A 59 10.22 2.43 4.46
N ILE A 60 9.81 3.56 3.89
CA ILE A 60 10.25 3.99 2.54
C ILE A 60 11.79 4.06 2.42
N GLU A 61 12.48 4.42 3.50
CA GLU A 61 13.95 4.51 3.52
C GLU A 61 14.63 3.20 3.97
N SER A 62 13.86 2.19 4.39
CA SER A 62 14.35 0.89 4.86
C SER A 62 14.55 -0.11 3.73
N ASP A 63 15.51 -1.02 3.91
CA ASP A 63 15.78 -2.14 2.98
C ASP A 63 15.16 -3.47 3.41
N ASP A 64 14.33 -3.47 4.46
CA ASP A 64 13.75 -4.70 5.05
C ASP A 64 12.96 -5.56 4.04
N TRP A 65 12.44 -4.95 2.97
CA TRP A 65 11.64 -5.63 1.94
C TRP A 65 12.47 -6.25 0.81
N TYR A 66 13.78 -6.04 0.77
CA TYR A 66 14.68 -6.54 -0.28
C TYR A 66 15.51 -7.76 0.15
N ILE A 67 15.21 -8.34 1.31
CA ILE A 67 15.94 -9.45 1.95
C ILE A 67 15.35 -10.79 1.53
#